data_AF-A0A397HSD4-F1
#
_entry.id   AF-A0A397HSD4-F1
#
_cell.length_a   1.000
_cell.length_b   1.000
_cell.length_c   1.000
_cell.angle_alpha   90.00
_cell.angle_beta   90.00
_cell.angle_gamma   90.00
#
_symmetry.space_group_name_H-M   'P 1'
#
loop_
_entity.id
_entity.type
_entity.pdbx_description
1 polymer ?
#
loop_
_entity_poly.entity_id
_entity_poly.type
_entity_poly.pdbx_seq_one_letter_code
_entity_poly.pdbx_strand_id
1 'polypeptide(L)'
;MSTSFSTFAETRKGVSTLADLVNEMDTDQLIEFLWNEHLGLSRKNLNILKDQKVSGSDFLLLTEKKLLEPPYKLSGEQSSRIANYINNLKEHNSNLFTEGRFTVGNLEQTGTFNHQRNSFYFNQLYIDHGHLISTVLNGRRMGSNPVIVGSRPPPNDSLWNQDYNVTIKDRKPNMELAVSAVTIFLNKGPGIFVLIAGCGGYEPLIFRAVKHNWKIEIWFWSSGISSCFARKSFFYSLDNLYQYFTYVYGQDPTRKSYTLEITGEAVGKWENDEIMNCFVSSQLFARWYRKDRLTINYYFDNKVNLGKAINWMKSNHPEIDKMAVI
;
A
#
# COMPACT_ATOMS: atom_id res chain seq x y z
N MET A 1 34.50 32.01 -28.93
CA MET A 1 34.32 31.11 -27.78
C MET A 1 32.83 30.85 -27.63
N SER A 2 32.38 29.69 -28.09
CA SER A 2 30.98 29.27 -28.15
C SER A 2 30.72 28.34 -26.97
N THR A 3 29.80 28.73 -26.09
CA THR A 3 29.31 27.93 -24.96
C THR A 3 28.12 27.10 -25.42
N SER A 4 28.37 25.81 -25.65
CA SER A 4 27.31 24.82 -25.90
C SER A 4 26.60 24.49 -24.58
N PHE A 5 25.31 24.83 -24.51
CA PHE A 5 24.39 24.23 -23.55
C PHE A 5 24.19 22.77 -23.94
N SER A 6 24.82 21.86 -23.19
CA SER A 6 24.54 20.43 -23.27
C SER A 6 23.19 20.17 -22.62
N THR A 7 22.19 19.90 -23.45
CA THR A 7 20.88 19.40 -23.06
C THR A 7 21.08 18.00 -22.47
N PHE A 8 21.13 17.90 -21.14
CA PHE A 8 20.96 16.61 -20.46
C PHE A 8 19.50 16.17 -20.65
N ALA A 9 19.28 15.39 -21.71
CA ALA A 9 18.16 14.47 -21.78
C ALA A 9 18.43 13.36 -20.75
N GLU A 10 18.13 13.64 -19.48
CA GLU A 10 17.98 12.60 -18.48
C GLU A 10 16.82 11.70 -18.93
N THR A 11 17.18 10.47 -19.28
CA THR A 11 16.25 9.36 -19.46
C THR A 11 15.43 9.23 -18.18
N ARG A 12 14.17 9.65 -18.24
CA ARG A 12 13.18 9.41 -17.17
C ARG A 12 13.00 7.90 -17.02
N LYS A 13 13.84 7.23 -16.22
CA LYS A 13 13.39 6.08 -15.44
C LYS A 13 12.59 6.62 -14.26
N GLY A 14 11.40 7.14 -14.56
CA GLY A 14 10.40 7.39 -13.55
C GLY A 14 10.04 6.06 -12.91
N VAL A 15 9.97 6.02 -11.58
CA VAL A 15 9.37 4.89 -10.87
C VAL A 15 7.92 4.78 -11.35
N SER A 16 7.59 3.74 -12.11
CA SER A 16 6.24 3.50 -12.62
C SER A 16 5.35 2.97 -11.48
N THR A 17 4.20 3.62 -11.28
CA THR A 17 3.15 3.13 -10.38
C THR A 17 2.56 1.83 -10.91
N LEU A 18 1.79 1.08 -10.11
CA LEU A 18 1.12 -0.12 -10.64
C LEU A 18 0.13 0.23 -11.74
N ALA A 19 -0.58 1.36 -11.64
CA ALA A 19 -1.41 1.82 -12.74
C ALA A 19 -0.58 2.17 -13.99
N ASP A 20 0.63 2.74 -13.86
CA ASP A 20 1.50 2.99 -15.01
C ASP A 20 1.96 1.67 -15.65
N LEU A 21 2.32 0.67 -14.84
CA LEU A 21 2.66 -0.67 -15.32
C LEU A 21 1.48 -1.32 -16.04
N VAL A 22 0.28 -1.29 -15.45
CA VAL A 22 -0.94 -1.79 -16.07
C VAL A 22 -1.23 -1.01 -17.35
N ASN A 23 -1.08 0.31 -17.36
CA ASN A 23 -1.35 1.16 -18.52
C ASN A 23 -0.51 0.77 -19.74
N GLU A 24 0.71 0.27 -19.54
CA GLU A 24 1.62 -0.17 -20.61
C GLU A 24 1.38 -1.61 -21.09
N MET A 25 0.53 -2.40 -20.41
CA MET A 25 0.28 -3.80 -20.76
C MET A 25 -0.55 -3.95 -22.02
N ASP A 26 -0.15 -4.89 -22.87
CA ASP A 26 -1.04 -5.43 -23.91
C ASP A 26 -2.14 -6.33 -23.32
N THR A 27 -3.06 -6.79 -24.15
CA THR A 27 -4.18 -7.63 -23.69
C THR A 27 -3.70 -8.92 -23.02
N ASP A 28 -2.71 -9.63 -23.57
CA ASP A 28 -2.31 -10.92 -23.02
C ASP A 28 -1.59 -10.75 -21.68
N GLN A 29 -0.72 -9.73 -21.58
CA GLN A 29 -0.06 -9.33 -20.34
C GLN A 29 -1.08 -8.92 -19.27
N LEU A 30 -2.10 -8.16 -19.64
CA LEU A 30 -3.18 -7.77 -18.72
C LEU A 30 -3.94 -8.99 -18.20
N ILE A 31 -4.30 -9.95 -19.05
CA ILE A 31 -5.05 -11.14 -18.63
C ILE A 31 -4.23 -12.02 -17.69
N GLU A 32 -2.93 -12.19 -17.97
CA GLU A 32 -2.04 -12.91 -17.08
C GLU A 32 -1.89 -12.18 -15.73
N PHE A 33 -1.69 -10.87 -15.77
CA PHE A 33 -1.64 -10.03 -14.57
C PHE A 33 -2.91 -10.17 -13.72
N LEU A 34 -4.10 -9.96 -14.30
CA LEU A 34 -5.37 -10.04 -13.57
C LEU A 34 -5.67 -11.45 -13.03
N TRP A 35 -5.18 -12.50 -13.69
CA TRP A 35 -5.26 -13.87 -13.17
C TRP A 35 -4.43 -14.03 -11.91
N ASN A 36 -3.22 -13.47 -11.90
CA ASN A 36 -2.29 -13.53 -10.77
C ASN A 36 -2.72 -12.61 -9.61
N GLU A 37 -3.55 -11.60 -9.86
CA GLU A 37 -4.13 -10.74 -8.83
C GLU A 37 -5.21 -11.43 -7.97
N HIS A 38 -5.62 -12.64 -8.34
CA HIS A 38 -6.56 -13.47 -7.56
C HIS A 38 -7.86 -12.74 -7.15
N LEU A 39 -8.43 -11.94 -8.06
CA LEU A 39 -9.63 -11.13 -7.82
C LEU A 39 -10.94 -11.94 -7.64
N GLY A 40 -10.86 -13.27 -7.49
CA GLY A 40 -12.03 -14.16 -7.48
C GLY A 40 -12.79 -14.17 -8.82
N LEU A 41 -12.08 -13.95 -9.93
CA LEU A 41 -12.61 -14.02 -11.29
C LEU A 41 -12.30 -15.39 -11.91
N SER A 42 -13.28 -15.98 -12.59
CA SER A 42 -13.04 -17.21 -13.34
C SER A 42 -12.29 -16.92 -14.65
N ARG A 43 -11.66 -17.94 -15.24
CA ARG A 43 -11.01 -17.80 -16.55
C ARG A 43 -11.98 -17.36 -17.65
N LYS A 44 -13.25 -17.78 -17.54
CA LYS A 44 -14.32 -17.32 -18.45
C LYS A 44 -14.54 -15.81 -18.35
N ASN A 45 -14.46 -15.23 -17.15
CA ASN A 45 -14.61 -13.79 -16.98
C ASN A 45 -13.44 -13.02 -17.60
N LEU A 46 -12.21 -13.49 -17.41
CA LEU A 46 -11.03 -12.85 -17.99
C LEU A 46 -11.02 -12.99 -19.53
N ASN A 47 -11.48 -14.12 -20.07
CA ASN A 47 -11.59 -14.30 -21.52
C ASN A 47 -12.54 -13.29 -22.16
N ILE A 48 -13.56 -12.79 -21.46
CA ILE A 48 -14.43 -11.73 -22.00
C ILE A 48 -13.60 -10.46 -22.27
N LEU A 49 -12.72 -10.07 -21.35
CA LEU A 49 -11.81 -8.93 -21.56
C LEU A 49 -10.82 -9.21 -22.71
N LYS A 50 -10.34 -10.45 -22.81
CA LYS A 50 -9.45 -10.89 -23.88
C LYS A 50 -10.11 -10.81 -25.26
N ASP A 51 -11.33 -11.31 -25.39
CA ASP A 51 -12.09 -11.34 -26.63
C ASP A 51 -12.42 -9.93 -27.13
N GLN A 52 -12.63 -9.00 -26.19
CA GLN A 52 -12.79 -7.57 -26.48
C GLN A 52 -11.46 -6.84 -26.73
N LYS A 53 -10.32 -7.54 -26.69
CA LYS A 53 -8.98 -6.98 -26.87
C LYS A 53 -8.70 -5.79 -25.96
N VAL A 54 -9.16 -5.87 -24.71
CA VAL A 54 -8.94 -4.82 -23.71
C VAL A 54 -7.44 -4.72 -23.43
N SER A 55 -6.83 -3.59 -23.76
CA SER A 55 -5.46 -3.28 -23.32
C SER A 55 -5.45 -2.82 -21.87
N GLY A 56 -4.28 -2.75 -21.25
CA GLY A 56 -4.17 -2.24 -19.90
C GLY A 56 -4.61 -0.78 -19.74
N SER A 57 -4.35 0.07 -20.74
CA SER A 57 -4.87 1.44 -20.78
C SER A 57 -6.41 1.48 -20.87
N ASP A 58 -7.03 0.62 -21.70
CA ASP A 58 -8.49 0.52 -21.82
C ASP A 58 -9.12 0.02 -20.52
N PHE A 59 -8.47 -0.96 -19.88
CA PHE A 59 -8.89 -1.55 -18.62
C PHE A 59 -9.02 -0.48 -17.52
N LEU A 60 -8.05 0.42 -17.40
CA LEU A 60 -8.09 1.52 -16.44
C LEU A 60 -9.25 2.49 -16.70
N LEU A 61 -9.87 2.50 -17.89
CA LEU A 61 -11.03 3.33 -18.21
C LEU A 61 -12.37 2.61 -18.00
N LEU A 62 -12.35 1.33 -17.60
CA LEU A 62 -13.56 0.58 -17.30
C LEU A 62 -14.18 1.06 -15.98
N THR A 63 -15.50 0.99 -15.94
CA THR A 63 -16.33 1.28 -14.78
C THR A 63 -17.29 0.13 -14.58
N GLU A 64 -17.85 -0.01 -13.38
CA GLU A 64 -18.85 -1.05 -13.10
C GLU A 64 -19.99 -1.02 -14.13
N LYS A 65 -20.49 0.17 -14.48
CA LYS A 65 -21.51 0.36 -15.52
C LYS A 65 -21.07 -0.19 -16.88
N LYS A 66 -19.85 0.14 -17.34
CA LYS A 66 -19.34 -0.37 -18.62
C LYS A 66 -19.24 -1.90 -18.61
N LEU A 67 -18.82 -2.49 -17.50
CA LEU A 67 -18.65 -3.94 -17.36
C LEU A 67 -20.00 -4.70 -17.35
N LEU A 68 -21.06 -4.07 -16.84
CA LEU A 68 -22.43 -4.59 -16.87
C LEU A 68 -23.06 -4.56 -18.27
N GLU A 69 -22.72 -3.55 -19.06
CA GLU A 69 -23.30 -3.29 -20.37
C GLU A 69 -22.56 -4.06 -21.50
N PRO A 70 -23.16 -4.20 -22.69
CA PRO A 70 -22.42 -4.64 -23.87
C PRO A 70 -21.17 -3.76 -24.10
N PRO A 71 -20.03 -4.34 -24.51
CA PRO A 71 -19.88 -5.73 -24.98
C PRO A 71 -19.56 -6.77 -23.89
N TYR A 72 -19.34 -6.35 -22.64
CA TYR A 72 -18.79 -7.23 -21.60
C TYR A 72 -19.86 -8.10 -20.91
N LYS A 73 -21.02 -7.52 -20.57
CA LYS A 73 -22.15 -8.22 -19.93
C LYS A 73 -21.74 -9.10 -18.74
N LEU A 74 -20.81 -8.63 -17.91
CA LEU A 74 -20.43 -9.32 -16.68
C LEU A 74 -21.55 -9.21 -15.64
N SER A 75 -21.63 -10.18 -14.73
CA SER A 75 -22.57 -10.09 -13.60
C SER A 75 -22.21 -8.92 -12.68
N GLY A 76 -23.20 -8.42 -11.92
CA GLY A 76 -23.00 -7.33 -10.96
C GLY A 76 -21.80 -7.55 -10.05
N GLU A 77 -21.72 -8.70 -9.39
CA GLU A 77 -20.62 -9.04 -8.47
C GLU A 77 -19.23 -8.99 -9.15
N GLN A 78 -19.12 -9.51 -10.38
CA GLN A 78 -17.86 -9.50 -11.13
C GLN A 78 -17.48 -8.07 -11.57
N SER A 79 -18.48 -7.30 -12.03
CA SER A 79 -18.31 -5.90 -12.40
C SER A 79 -17.86 -5.05 -11.21
N SER A 80 -18.48 -5.24 -10.03
CA SER A 80 -18.08 -4.52 -8.82
C SER A 80 -16.66 -4.88 -8.40
N ARG A 81 -16.27 -6.17 -8.43
CA ARG A 81 -14.89 -6.61 -8.11
C ARG A 81 -13.85 -5.95 -9.00
N ILE A 82 -14.07 -5.98 -10.32
CA ILE A 82 -13.13 -5.38 -11.28
C ILE A 82 -13.11 -3.85 -11.13
N ALA A 83 -14.26 -3.21 -11.01
CA ALA A 83 -14.34 -1.76 -10.85
C ALA A 83 -13.67 -1.28 -9.56
N ASN A 84 -13.89 -1.98 -8.45
CA ASN A 84 -13.20 -1.71 -7.19
C ASN A 84 -11.70 -1.94 -7.31
N TYR A 85 -11.26 -2.98 -8.01
CA TYR A 85 -9.84 -3.20 -8.27
C TYR A 85 -9.23 -2.08 -9.12
N ILE A 86 -9.91 -1.62 -10.17
CA ILE A 86 -9.47 -0.47 -10.98
C ILE A 86 -9.42 0.80 -10.14
N ASN A 87 -10.42 1.02 -9.29
CA ASN A 87 -10.42 2.16 -8.37
C ASN A 87 -9.26 2.04 -7.40
N ASN A 88 -9.00 0.87 -6.80
CA ASN A 88 -7.83 0.62 -5.96
C ASN A 88 -6.51 0.84 -6.72
N LEU A 89 -6.42 0.44 -7.99
CA LEU A 89 -5.26 0.73 -8.82
C LEU A 89 -5.09 2.24 -8.96
N LYS A 90 -6.16 3.00 -9.19
CA LYS A 90 -6.13 4.46 -9.29
C LYS A 90 -5.85 5.13 -7.94
N GLU A 91 -6.43 4.60 -6.88
CA GLU A 91 -6.47 5.11 -5.51
C GLU A 91 -5.28 4.65 -4.68
N HIS A 92 -4.50 3.64 -5.07
CA HIS A 92 -3.28 3.21 -4.38
C HIS A 92 -2.03 3.34 -5.29
N ASN A 93 -2.01 4.38 -6.12
CA ASN A 93 -0.85 4.77 -6.95
C ASN A 93 0.24 5.53 -6.18
N SER A 94 0.20 5.53 -4.85
CA SER A 94 1.30 6.10 -4.09
C SER A 94 2.56 5.25 -4.30
N ASN A 95 3.68 5.91 -4.57
CA ASN A 95 4.98 5.23 -4.55
C ASN A 95 5.24 4.56 -3.19
N LEU A 96 4.67 5.09 -2.10
CA LEU A 96 4.73 4.45 -0.78
C LEU A 96 4.10 3.05 -0.82
N PHE A 97 2.92 2.92 -1.41
CA PHE A 97 2.25 1.62 -1.54
C PHE A 97 2.98 0.70 -2.51
N THR A 98 3.31 1.22 -3.70
CA THR A 98 3.94 0.44 -4.76
C THR A 98 5.25 -0.16 -4.28
N GLU A 99 6.14 0.65 -3.71
CA GLU A 99 7.43 0.19 -3.21
C GLU A 99 7.28 -0.69 -1.96
N GLY A 100 6.36 -0.35 -1.05
CA GLY A 100 6.11 -1.15 0.14
C GLY A 100 5.77 -2.61 -0.16
N ARG A 101 4.98 -2.87 -1.21
CA ARG A 101 4.64 -4.25 -1.63
C ARG A 101 5.86 -5.08 -1.97
N PHE A 102 6.84 -4.49 -2.65
CA PHE A 102 8.09 -5.16 -3.00
C PHE A 102 9.04 -5.22 -1.81
N THR A 103 9.16 -4.14 -1.04
CA THR A 103 10.03 -4.11 0.14
C THR A 103 9.62 -5.17 1.16
N VAL A 104 8.34 -5.21 1.53
CA VAL A 104 7.82 -6.20 2.49
C VAL A 104 7.92 -7.62 1.95
N GLY A 105 7.61 -7.84 0.66
CA GLY A 105 7.78 -9.15 0.02
C GLY A 105 9.23 -9.65 0.06
N ASN A 106 10.20 -8.78 -0.19
CA ASN A 106 11.62 -9.12 -0.13
C ASN A 106 12.12 -9.33 1.30
N LEU A 107 11.70 -8.51 2.27
CA LEU A 107 12.10 -8.70 3.67
C LEU A 107 11.64 -10.06 4.19
N GLU A 108 10.42 -10.45 3.84
CA GLU A 108 9.81 -11.72 4.26
C GLU A 108 10.14 -12.89 3.32
N GLN A 109 10.84 -12.63 2.20
CA GLN A 109 11.21 -13.63 1.19
C GLN A 109 10.02 -14.50 0.74
N THR A 110 8.87 -13.86 0.52
CA THR A 110 7.58 -14.54 0.35
C THR A 110 6.56 -13.69 -0.40
N GLY A 111 5.48 -14.31 -0.86
CA GLY A 111 4.51 -13.69 -1.78
C GLY A 111 4.76 -14.09 -3.24
N THR A 112 4.26 -13.30 -4.17
CA THR A 112 4.41 -13.55 -5.62
C THR A 112 5.79 -13.09 -6.07
N PHE A 113 6.47 -13.88 -6.91
CA PHE A 113 7.74 -13.47 -7.48
C PHE A 113 7.53 -12.70 -8.78
N ASN A 114 8.05 -11.47 -8.83
CA ASN A 114 8.08 -10.67 -10.05
C ASN A 114 9.43 -10.87 -10.75
N HIS A 115 9.41 -11.56 -11.90
CA HIS A 115 10.63 -11.84 -12.67
C HIS A 115 11.26 -10.58 -13.27
N GLN A 116 10.48 -9.54 -13.59
CA GLN A 116 11.01 -8.30 -14.17
C GLN A 116 11.80 -7.48 -13.15
N ARG A 117 11.29 -7.38 -11.91
CA ARG A 117 11.98 -6.72 -10.80
C ARG A 117 12.92 -7.65 -10.03
N ASN A 118 12.94 -8.93 -10.37
CA ASN A 118 13.69 -9.97 -9.66
C ASN A 118 13.44 -9.91 -8.13
N SER A 119 12.17 -9.84 -7.74
CA SER A 119 11.76 -9.46 -6.38
C SER A 119 10.43 -10.10 -5.99
N PHE A 120 10.30 -10.47 -4.72
CA PHE A 120 9.03 -10.87 -4.13
C PHE A 120 8.15 -9.66 -3.85
N TYR A 121 6.84 -9.82 -3.99
CA TYR A 121 5.86 -8.79 -3.65
C TYR A 121 4.53 -9.37 -3.20
N PHE A 122 3.74 -8.55 -2.50
CA PHE A 122 2.37 -8.85 -2.16
C PHE A 122 1.41 -8.05 -3.02
N ASN A 123 0.45 -8.71 -3.66
CA ASN A 123 -0.61 -8.03 -4.41
C ASN A 123 -1.47 -7.16 -3.48
N GLN A 124 -1.77 -7.69 -2.29
CA GLN A 124 -2.69 -7.12 -1.30
C GLN A 124 -1.94 -6.80 0.01
N LEU A 125 -0.90 -5.99 -0.08
CA LEU A 125 -0.38 -5.29 1.11
C LEU A 125 -1.35 -4.17 1.46
N TYR A 126 -1.57 -3.93 2.74
CA TYR A 126 -2.29 -2.77 3.25
C TYR A 126 -1.32 -1.92 4.07
N ILE A 127 -1.46 -0.60 3.98
CA ILE A 127 -0.73 0.37 4.79
C ILE A 127 -1.78 1.12 5.61
N ASP A 128 -1.69 1.00 6.93
CA ASP A 128 -2.46 1.79 7.87
C ASP A 128 -1.75 3.13 8.09
N HIS A 129 -2.39 4.21 7.67
CA HIS A 129 -1.79 5.55 7.68
C HIS A 129 -1.72 6.14 9.09
N GLY A 130 -2.69 5.84 9.95
CA GLY A 130 -2.67 6.29 11.35
C GLY A 130 -1.53 5.66 12.14
N HIS A 131 -1.33 4.36 11.98
CA HIS A 131 -0.21 3.62 12.55
C HIS A 131 1.13 4.05 11.94
N LEU A 132 1.19 4.32 10.63
CA LEU A 132 2.39 4.87 9.99
C LEU A 132 2.76 6.24 10.58
N ILE A 133 1.79 7.15 10.73
CA ILE A 133 2.02 8.46 11.35
C ILE A 133 2.47 8.29 12.80
N SER A 134 1.82 7.43 13.57
CA SER A 134 2.18 7.16 14.98
C SER A 134 3.60 6.60 15.11
N THR A 135 3.97 5.68 14.21
CA THR A 135 5.31 5.09 14.13
C THR A 135 6.36 6.16 13.85
N VAL A 136 6.13 7.03 12.87
CA VAL A 136 7.06 8.09 12.49
C VAL A 136 7.12 9.21 13.56
N LEU A 137 5.99 9.52 14.21
CA LEU A 137 5.96 10.46 15.31
C LEU A 137 6.77 9.96 16.50
N ASN A 138 6.78 8.65 16.77
CA ASN A 138 7.57 8.02 17.82
C ASN A 138 7.39 8.73 19.18
N GLY A 139 6.12 8.92 19.58
CA GLY A 139 5.76 9.61 20.83
C GLY A 139 5.83 11.15 20.79
N ARG A 140 6.28 11.77 19.70
CA ARG A 140 6.25 13.23 19.54
C ARG A 140 4.82 13.72 19.33
N ARG A 141 4.53 14.92 19.83
CA ARG A 141 3.26 15.62 19.56
C ARG A 141 3.29 16.25 18.17
N MET A 142 2.17 16.17 17.47
CA MET A 142 2.02 16.77 16.16
C MET A 142 1.87 18.30 16.27
N GLY A 143 2.73 19.07 15.57
CA GLY A 143 2.67 20.54 15.59
C GLY A 143 1.68 21.16 14.58
N SER A 144 1.20 20.34 13.64
CA SER A 144 0.22 20.71 12.62
C SER A 144 -0.53 19.48 12.17
N ASN A 145 -1.82 19.62 11.86
CA ASN A 145 -2.62 18.62 11.17
C ASN A 145 -1.87 18.00 9.97
N PRO A 146 -1.92 16.67 9.79
CA PRO A 146 -1.21 16.02 8.71
C PRO A 146 -1.91 16.33 7.37
N VAL A 147 -1.10 16.44 6.32
CA VAL A 147 -1.57 16.65 4.96
C VAL A 147 -1.24 15.40 4.14
N ILE A 148 -2.26 14.73 3.63
CA ILE A 148 -2.14 13.58 2.75
C ILE A 148 -2.50 14.04 1.34
N VAL A 149 -1.65 13.73 0.38
CA VAL A 149 -1.82 14.18 -1.00
C VAL A 149 -1.77 12.99 -1.94
N GLY A 150 -2.75 12.91 -2.83
CA GLY A 150 -2.98 11.80 -3.74
C GLY A 150 -4.10 10.91 -3.25
N SER A 151 -3.81 9.61 -3.19
CA SER A 151 -4.63 8.55 -2.66
C SER A 151 -5.29 8.86 -1.32
N ARG A 152 -6.62 8.75 -1.25
CA ARG A 152 -7.37 8.83 0.00
C ARG A 152 -7.24 7.50 0.77
N PRO A 153 -6.81 7.51 2.05
CA PRO A 153 -6.82 6.30 2.87
C PRO A 153 -8.23 5.70 3.03
N PRO A 154 -8.36 4.37 3.17
CA PRO A 154 -9.65 3.71 3.33
C PRO A 154 -10.45 4.27 4.52
N PRO A 155 -11.79 4.25 4.50
CA PRO A 155 -12.62 4.77 5.61
C PRO A 155 -12.41 4.06 6.96
N ASN A 156 -11.89 2.83 6.94
CA ASN A 156 -11.56 2.02 8.11
C ASN A 156 -10.04 1.96 8.36
N ASP A 157 -9.34 3.06 8.09
CA ASP A 157 -7.94 3.26 8.45
C ASP A 157 -7.88 3.93 9.84
N SER A 158 -6.96 3.48 10.71
CA SER A 158 -6.82 4.04 12.07
C SER A 158 -6.53 5.54 12.10
N LEU A 159 -6.11 6.10 10.96
CA LEU A 159 -5.96 7.52 10.70
C LEU A 159 -7.19 8.35 11.13
N TRP A 160 -8.40 7.82 10.92
CA TRP A 160 -9.65 8.54 11.21
C TRP A 160 -10.04 8.55 12.68
N ASN A 161 -9.39 7.73 13.50
CA ASN A 161 -9.65 7.59 14.93
C ASN A 161 -8.71 8.47 15.79
N GLN A 162 -7.97 9.38 15.16
CA GLN A 162 -6.94 10.19 15.80
C GLN A 162 -7.45 11.58 16.18
N ASP A 163 -6.86 12.18 17.22
CA ASP A 163 -7.25 13.51 17.74
C ASP A 163 -6.84 14.69 16.84
N TYR A 164 -6.38 14.43 15.61
CA TYR A 164 -5.97 15.45 14.65
C TYR A 164 -6.86 15.43 13.41
N ASN A 165 -7.04 16.60 12.78
CA ASN A 165 -7.80 16.69 11.54
C ASN A 165 -6.88 16.41 10.35
N VAL A 166 -7.26 15.48 9.48
CA VAL A 166 -6.49 15.18 8.26
C VAL A 166 -6.95 16.05 7.11
N THR A 167 -6.00 16.66 6.40
CA THR A 167 -6.29 17.35 5.13
C THR A 167 -5.94 16.43 3.96
N ILE A 168 -6.91 16.13 3.10
CA ILE A 168 -6.73 15.29 1.91
C ILE A 168 -6.77 16.16 0.66
N LYS A 169 -5.85 15.93 -0.27
CA LYS A 169 -5.77 16.65 -1.55
C LYS A 169 -5.59 15.69 -2.73
N ASP A 170 -6.56 15.65 -3.63
CA ASP A 170 -6.68 14.57 -4.63
C ASP A 170 -5.94 14.82 -5.97
N ARG A 171 -5.37 16.02 -6.21
CA ARG A 171 -4.80 16.40 -7.53
C ARG A 171 -3.37 16.94 -7.44
N LYS A 172 -2.55 16.67 -8.47
CA LYS A 172 -1.16 17.16 -8.65
C LYS A 172 -0.30 16.99 -7.38
N PRO A 173 -0.02 15.74 -6.97
CA PRO A 173 0.44 15.46 -5.62
C PRO A 173 1.72 16.18 -5.23
N ASN A 174 2.69 16.26 -6.13
CA ASN A 174 3.96 16.94 -5.86
C ASN A 174 3.77 18.44 -5.61
N MET A 175 2.87 19.10 -6.35
CA MET A 175 2.64 20.54 -6.24
C MET A 175 1.85 20.87 -4.98
N GLU A 176 0.77 20.14 -4.71
CA GLU A 176 -0.07 20.36 -3.53
C GLU A 176 0.68 20.08 -2.23
N LEU A 177 1.53 19.05 -2.21
CA LEU A 177 2.37 18.75 -1.06
C LEU A 177 3.40 19.85 -0.82
N ALA A 178 4.06 20.32 -1.88
CA ALA A 178 5.02 21.42 -1.78
C ALA A 178 4.36 22.74 -1.32
N VAL A 179 3.21 23.11 -1.90
CA VAL A 179 2.47 24.32 -1.51
C VAL A 179 2.05 24.24 -0.04
N SER A 180 1.47 23.12 0.38
CA SER A 180 1.01 22.95 1.78
C SER A 180 2.16 23.04 2.78
N ALA A 181 3.29 22.40 2.48
CA ALA A 181 4.49 22.46 3.31
C ALA A 181 5.09 23.88 3.37
N VAL A 182 5.18 24.59 2.23
CA VAL A 182 5.66 25.99 2.21
C VAL A 182 4.75 26.91 3.01
N THR A 183 3.43 26.74 2.92
CA THR A 183 2.47 27.49 3.75
C THR A 183 2.72 27.26 5.24
N ILE A 184 3.03 26.05 5.66
CA ILE A 184 3.40 25.74 7.05
C ILE A 184 4.70 26.44 7.43
N PHE A 185 5.74 26.35 6.58
CA PHE A 185 7.05 26.93 6.88
C PHE A 185 7.02 28.45 7.07
N LEU A 186 6.12 29.13 6.36
CA LEU A 186 6.01 30.59 6.40
C LEU A 186 5.11 31.11 7.53
N ASN A 187 4.11 30.32 7.95
CA ASN A 187 3.09 30.78 8.90
C ASN A 187 3.23 30.18 10.30
N LYS A 188 4.12 29.20 10.50
CA LYS A 188 4.33 28.54 11.79
C LYS A 188 5.78 28.61 12.24
N GLY A 189 5.98 28.52 13.55
CA GLY A 189 7.31 28.42 14.15
C GLY A 189 8.04 27.14 13.72
N PRO A 190 9.38 27.18 13.60
CA PRO A 190 10.16 26.04 13.13
C PRO A 190 10.05 24.86 14.09
N GLY A 191 9.99 23.66 13.50
CA GLY A 191 9.99 22.39 14.22
C GLY A 191 10.67 21.32 13.39
N ILE A 192 10.14 20.10 13.45
CA ILE A 192 10.55 19.00 12.60
C ILE A 192 9.53 18.84 11.48
N PHE A 193 9.97 19.00 10.25
CA PHE A 193 9.22 18.69 9.05
C PHE A 193 9.46 17.23 8.68
N VAL A 194 8.42 16.42 8.83
CA VAL A 194 8.41 15.01 8.43
C VAL A 194 7.80 14.91 7.03
N LEU A 195 8.57 14.37 6.09
CA LEU A 195 8.14 14.06 4.73
C LEU A 195 8.12 12.54 4.53
N ILE A 196 6.94 11.97 4.30
CA ILE A 196 6.79 10.55 3.97
C ILE A 196 6.66 10.41 2.44
N ALA A 197 7.79 10.48 1.73
CA ALA A 197 7.83 10.37 0.28
C ALA A 197 9.24 10.05 -0.25
N GLY A 198 9.32 9.33 -1.39
CA GLY A 198 10.58 8.92 -2.01
C GLY A 198 11.08 9.79 -3.18
N CYS A 199 10.28 10.72 -3.69
CA CYS A 199 10.55 11.41 -4.96
C CYS A 199 11.59 12.53 -4.83
N GLY A 200 12.67 12.48 -5.61
CA GLY A 200 13.70 13.54 -5.65
C GLY A 200 13.18 14.93 -6.03
N GLY A 201 12.00 15.02 -6.64
CA GLY A 201 11.34 16.30 -6.97
C GLY A 201 11.02 17.19 -5.76
N TYR A 202 11.14 16.68 -4.54
CA TYR A 202 11.00 17.46 -3.30
C TYR A 202 12.28 18.17 -2.86
N GLU A 203 13.41 18.02 -3.55
CA GLU A 203 14.67 18.69 -3.17
C GLU A 203 14.53 20.23 -3.00
N PRO A 204 13.82 20.96 -3.88
CA PRO A 204 13.57 22.40 -3.67
C PRO A 204 12.79 22.69 -2.38
N LEU A 205 11.88 21.80 -1.98
CA LEU A 205 11.11 21.92 -0.75
C LEU A 205 12.00 21.75 0.48
N ILE A 206 12.93 20.79 0.43
CA ILE A 206 13.92 20.55 1.49
C ILE A 206 14.80 21.80 1.67
N PHE A 207 15.31 22.37 0.57
CA PHE A 207 16.09 23.62 0.63
C PHE A 207 15.30 24.76 1.28
N ARG A 208 14.01 24.87 0.95
CA ARG A 208 13.14 25.91 1.54
C ARG A 208 12.93 25.69 3.04
N ALA A 209 12.73 24.46 3.49
CA ALA A 209 12.60 24.11 4.90
C ALA A 209 13.84 24.51 5.70
N VAL A 210 15.04 24.14 5.22
CA VAL A 210 16.32 24.53 5.86
C VAL A 210 16.47 26.05 5.94
N LYS A 211 16.13 26.78 4.87
CA LYS A 211 16.19 28.25 4.84
C LYS A 211 15.31 28.90 5.92
N HIS A 212 14.25 28.22 6.33
CA HIS A 212 13.32 28.67 7.39
C HIS A 212 13.58 27.98 8.73
N ASN A 213 14.78 27.45 8.94
CA ASN A 213 15.24 26.81 10.19
C ASN A 213 14.45 25.57 10.63
N TRP A 214 13.79 24.87 9.70
CA TRP A 214 13.14 23.59 9.99
C TRP A 214 14.15 22.45 10.00
N LYS A 215 14.05 21.56 11.00
CA LYS A 215 14.68 20.23 10.93
C LYS A 215 13.88 19.36 9.98
N ILE A 216 14.54 18.44 9.30
CA ILE A 216 13.92 17.64 8.24
C ILE A 216 14.12 16.17 8.57
N GLU A 217 13.07 15.38 8.34
CA GLU A 217 13.12 13.92 8.31
C GLU A 217 12.38 13.43 7.07
N ILE A 218 13.04 12.61 6.25
CA ILE A 218 12.43 11.94 5.10
C ILE A 218 12.29 10.47 5.43
N TRP A 219 11.07 9.97 5.41
CA TRP A 219 10.74 8.59 5.72
C TRP A 219 10.24 7.88 4.47
N PHE A 220 10.93 6.81 4.06
CA PHE A 220 10.51 6.03 2.89
C PHE A 220 11.15 4.63 2.88
N TRP A 221 10.74 3.79 1.93
CA TRP A 221 11.35 2.50 1.67
C TRP A 221 12.74 2.66 1.06
N SER A 222 13.72 1.86 1.52
CA SER A 222 15.10 1.99 1.05
C SER A 222 15.26 1.63 -0.43
N SER A 223 14.42 0.72 -0.95
CA SER A 223 14.43 0.33 -2.36
C SER A 223 13.86 1.41 -3.30
N GLY A 224 13.00 2.28 -2.77
CA GLY A 224 12.24 3.25 -3.56
C GLY A 224 12.68 4.71 -3.41
N ILE A 225 13.61 5.00 -2.50
CA ILE A 225 14.09 6.36 -2.22
C ILE A 225 15.00 6.86 -3.35
N SER A 226 14.79 8.10 -3.80
CA SER A 226 15.66 8.74 -4.78
C SER A 226 17.11 8.86 -4.26
N SER A 227 18.08 8.68 -5.17
CA SER A 227 19.52 8.87 -4.87
C SER A 227 19.86 10.25 -4.31
N CYS A 228 19.05 11.28 -4.64
CA CYS A 228 19.16 12.63 -4.09
C CYS A 228 19.00 12.65 -2.56
N PHE A 229 18.23 11.71 -1.99
CA PHE A 229 17.94 11.61 -0.55
C PHE A 229 18.63 10.43 0.13
N ALA A 230 18.90 9.33 -0.58
CA ALA A 230 19.37 8.07 -0.01
C ALA A 230 20.65 8.18 0.84
N ARG A 231 21.50 9.20 0.59
CA ARG A 231 22.76 9.42 1.31
C ARG A 231 22.72 10.60 2.29
N LYS A 232 21.55 11.17 2.52
CA LYS A 232 21.39 12.34 3.40
C LYS A 232 21.15 11.87 4.83
N SER A 233 21.72 12.59 5.80
CA SER A 233 21.60 12.27 7.23
C SER A 233 20.18 12.39 7.79
N PHE A 234 19.26 12.97 7.02
CA PHE A 234 17.85 13.11 7.38
C PHE A 234 16.95 12.04 6.74
N PHE A 235 17.51 11.04 6.05
CA PHE A 235 16.74 9.90 5.55
C PHE A 235 16.62 8.82 6.63
N TYR A 236 15.39 8.32 6.82
CA TYR A 236 15.05 7.24 7.72
C TYR A 236 14.28 6.16 6.95
N SER A 237 14.76 4.93 7.07
CA SER A 237 14.17 3.78 6.39
C SER A 237 12.92 3.28 7.12
N LEU A 238 11.87 3.00 6.35
CA LEU A 238 10.65 2.33 6.82
C LEU A 238 10.79 0.80 6.89
N ASP A 239 11.85 0.25 6.29
CA ASP A 239 12.00 -1.19 6.05
C ASP A 239 11.90 -2.00 7.35
N ASN A 240 12.56 -1.58 8.44
CA ASN A 240 12.53 -2.33 9.71
C ASN A 240 11.32 -2.00 10.60
N LEU A 241 10.45 -1.09 10.15
CA LEU A 241 9.29 -0.63 10.89
C LEU A 241 7.97 -1.08 10.25
N TYR A 242 8.04 -1.75 9.10
CA TYR A 242 6.88 -2.13 8.31
C TYR A 242 5.83 -2.92 9.11
N GLN A 243 6.27 -3.68 10.11
CA GLN A 243 5.39 -4.49 10.96
C GLN A 243 4.45 -3.65 11.85
N TYR A 244 4.74 -2.37 12.05
CA TYR A 244 3.93 -1.49 12.88
C TYR A 244 2.77 -0.84 12.13
N PHE A 245 2.79 -0.85 10.80
CA PHE A 245 1.83 -0.08 9.99
C PHE A 245 1.40 -0.77 8.71
N THR A 246 1.78 -2.02 8.47
CA THR A 246 1.33 -2.78 7.30
C THR A 246 0.78 -4.13 7.70
N TYR A 247 -0.11 -4.69 6.89
CA TYR A 247 -0.50 -6.10 6.97
C TYR A 247 -0.76 -6.65 5.57
N VAL A 248 -0.72 -7.97 5.41
CA VAL A 248 -0.99 -8.62 4.13
C VAL A 248 -2.32 -9.35 4.21
N TYR A 249 -3.15 -9.15 3.20
CA TYR A 249 -4.39 -9.88 3.01
C TYR A 249 -4.31 -10.79 1.79
N GLY A 250 -5.08 -11.87 1.77
CA GLY A 250 -5.18 -12.76 0.62
C GLY A 250 -4.62 -14.16 0.84
N GLN A 251 -5.09 -15.09 0.00
CA GLN A 251 -4.67 -16.48 0.02
C GLN A 251 -3.29 -16.64 -0.63
N ASP A 252 -2.46 -17.54 -0.09
CA ASP A 252 -1.28 -18.05 -0.81
C ASP A 252 -1.54 -19.51 -1.23
N PRO A 253 -2.00 -19.73 -2.46
CA PRO A 253 -2.26 -21.09 -2.94
C PRO A 253 -0.96 -21.89 -3.21
N THR A 254 0.23 -21.27 -3.09
CA THR A 254 1.48 -21.84 -3.63
C THR A 254 2.49 -22.31 -2.57
N ARG A 255 2.36 -21.89 -1.30
CA ARG A 255 3.28 -22.32 -0.23
C ARG A 255 2.60 -23.17 0.84
N LYS A 256 3.35 -24.13 1.40
CA LYS A 256 3.03 -24.78 2.67
C LYS A 256 3.11 -23.72 3.77
N SER A 257 1.97 -23.10 4.10
CA SER A 257 1.84 -22.20 5.23
C SER A 257 1.32 -22.97 6.44
N TYR A 258 1.73 -22.55 7.64
CA TYR A 258 1.11 -22.98 8.88
C TYR A 258 -0.12 -22.12 9.09
N THR A 259 -1.31 -22.74 9.16
CA THR A 259 -2.56 -21.98 9.22
C THR A 259 -3.17 -22.06 10.61
N LEU A 260 -3.52 -20.90 11.16
CA LEU A 260 -4.47 -20.80 12.26
C LEU A 260 -5.83 -20.40 11.68
N GLU A 261 -6.77 -21.33 11.68
CA GLU A 261 -8.17 -21.04 11.36
C GLU A 261 -8.86 -20.57 12.64
N ILE A 262 -9.49 -19.40 12.56
CA ILE A 262 -10.18 -18.74 13.66
C ILE A 262 -11.64 -18.59 13.25
N THR A 263 -12.55 -19.16 14.04
CA THR A 263 -13.98 -19.14 13.76
C THR A 263 -14.73 -18.58 14.96
N GLY A 264 -15.68 -17.68 14.70
CA GLY A 264 -16.69 -17.29 15.68
C GLY A 264 -17.49 -16.05 15.30
N GLU A 265 -18.55 -15.78 16.06
CA GLU A 265 -19.40 -14.60 15.83
C GLU A 265 -18.63 -13.29 15.98
N ALA A 266 -17.68 -13.23 16.92
CA ALA A 266 -16.84 -12.05 17.13
C ALA A 266 -15.99 -11.74 15.87
N VAL A 267 -15.39 -12.78 15.28
CA VAL A 267 -14.58 -12.69 14.05
C VAL A 267 -15.42 -12.19 12.86
N GLY A 268 -16.71 -12.49 12.86
CA GLY A 268 -17.63 -12.00 11.83
C GLY A 268 -17.92 -10.50 11.88
N LYS A 269 -17.47 -9.82 12.93
CA LYS A 269 -17.52 -8.35 13.05
C LYS A 269 -16.17 -7.69 12.82
N TRP A 270 -15.09 -8.46 12.67
CA TRP A 270 -13.75 -7.91 12.47
C TRP A 270 -13.61 -7.32 11.08
N GLU A 271 -13.23 -6.05 11.04
CA GLU A 271 -12.85 -5.33 9.84
C GLU A 271 -11.32 -5.16 9.80
N ASN A 272 -10.82 -4.30 8.91
CA ASN A 272 -9.39 -4.04 8.76
C ASN A 272 -8.73 -3.57 10.08
N ASP A 273 -9.45 -2.78 10.88
CA ASP A 273 -8.93 -2.23 12.14
C ASP A 273 -8.64 -3.34 13.17
N GLU A 274 -9.56 -4.29 13.37
CA GLU A 274 -9.32 -5.41 14.28
C GLU A 274 -8.18 -6.31 13.80
N ILE A 275 -8.12 -6.58 12.49
CA ILE A 275 -7.04 -7.35 11.89
C ILE A 275 -5.69 -6.64 12.07
N MET A 276 -5.66 -5.32 11.85
CA MET A 276 -4.47 -4.51 12.02
C MET A 276 -4.03 -4.45 13.48
N ASN A 277 -4.96 -4.29 14.42
CA ASN A 277 -4.66 -4.33 15.86
C ASN A 277 -4.05 -5.67 16.27
N CYS A 278 -4.53 -6.79 15.73
CA CYS A 278 -3.91 -8.10 15.96
C CYS A 278 -2.47 -8.13 15.45
N PHE A 279 -2.22 -7.57 14.26
CA PHE A 279 -0.91 -7.55 13.65
C PHE A 279 0.09 -6.67 14.43
N VAL A 280 -0.29 -5.42 14.74
CA VAL A 280 0.54 -4.46 15.48
C VAL A 280 0.83 -4.95 16.90
N SER A 281 -0.18 -5.49 17.58
CA SER A 281 -0.04 -5.92 18.97
C SER A 281 0.72 -7.23 19.11
N SER A 282 0.61 -8.14 18.13
CA SER A 282 1.37 -9.39 18.15
C SER A 282 2.80 -9.22 17.65
N GLN A 283 3.08 -8.20 16.82
CA GLN A 283 4.34 -8.01 16.10
C GLN A 283 4.75 -9.25 15.30
N LEU A 284 3.76 -10.00 14.79
CA LEU A 284 3.97 -11.19 13.99
C LEU A 284 3.60 -10.89 12.55
N PHE A 285 4.61 -10.95 11.66
CA PHE A 285 4.33 -11.00 10.24
C PHE A 285 3.53 -12.26 9.91
N ALA A 286 2.38 -12.06 9.31
CA ALA A 286 1.55 -13.11 8.76
C ALA A 286 0.44 -12.53 7.86
N ARG A 287 -0.22 -13.43 7.13
CA ARG A 287 -1.23 -13.06 6.14
C ARG A 287 -2.61 -13.46 6.61
N TRP A 288 -3.57 -12.59 6.36
CA TRP A 288 -4.95 -12.80 6.74
C TRP A 288 -5.81 -13.12 5.53
N TYR A 289 -6.79 -14.00 5.69
CA TYR A 289 -7.75 -14.29 4.65
C TYR A 289 -9.09 -14.68 5.23
N ARG A 290 -10.12 -13.90 4.94
CA ARG A 290 -11.50 -14.26 5.31
C ARG A 290 -12.01 -15.33 4.35
N LYS A 291 -12.19 -16.53 4.89
CA LYS A 291 -12.72 -17.69 4.16
C LYS A 291 -14.23 -17.58 3.98
N ASP A 292 -14.92 -17.12 5.03
CA ASP A 292 -16.35 -16.85 5.03
C ASP A 292 -16.70 -15.80 6.11
N ARG A 293 -17.99 -15.53 6.31
CA ARG A 293 -18.46 -14.52 7.26
C ARG A 293 -17.92 -14.73 8.67
N LEU A 294 -17.78 -15.97 9.13
CA LEU A 294 -17.43 -16.28 10.53
C LEU A 294 -16.00 -16.81 10.68
N THR A 295 -15.30 -17.04 9.56
CA THR A 295 -13.99 -17.71 9.55
C THR A 295 -12.92 -16.84 8.89
N ILE A 296 -11.83 -16.62 9.62
CA ILE A 296 -10.62 -16.00 9.11
C ILE A 296 -9.42 -16.93 9.31
N ASN A 297 -8.58 -17.02 8.29
CA ASN A 297 -7.33 -17.75 8.33
C ASN A 297 -6.18 -16.78 8.58
N TYR A 298 -5.26 -17.19 9.43
CA TYR A 298 -4.03 -16.50 9.73
C TYR A 298 -2.84 -17.38 9.36
N TYR A 299 -2.12 -17.01 8.30
CA TYR A 299 -1.08 -17.80 7.66
C TYR A 299 0.31 -17.36 8.09
N PHE A 300 1.12 -18.34 8.50
CA PHE A 300 2.50 -18.14 8.93
C PHE A 300 3.47 -18.94 8.08
N ASP A 301 4.63 -18.37 7.79
CA ASP A 301 5.72 -19.09 7.10
C ASP A 301 6.47 -20.05 8.04
N ASN A 302 6.30 -19.95 9.36
CA ASN A 302 6.95 -20.84 10.32
C ASN A 302 6.08 -21.18 11.55
N LYS A 303 6.33 -22.37 12.11
CA LYS A 303 5.59 -22.93 13.26
C LYS A 303 5.77 -22.14 14.55
N VAL A 304 6.89 -21.44 14.71
CA VAL A 304 7.18 -20.63 15.91
C VAL A 304 6.23 -19.44 15.98
N ASN A 305 6.06 -18.71 14.87
CA ASN A 305 5.12 -17.59 14.78
C ASN A 305 3.67 -18.06 14.95
N LEU A 306 3.30 -19.21 14.38
CA LEU A 306 1.99 -19.83 14.64
C LEU A 306 1.78 -20.06 16.15
N GLY A 307 2.75 -20.65 16.85
CA GLY A 307 2.66 -20.90 18.29
C GLY A 307 2.51 -19.61 19.11
N LYS A 308 3.27 -18.57 18.76
CA LYS A 308 3.15 -17.25 19.38
C LYS A 308 1.77 -16.64 19.13
N ALA A 309 1.27 -16.72 17.90
CA ALA A 309 -0.05 -16.22 17.55
C ALA A 309 -1.16 -16.94 18.33
N ILE A 310 -1.14 -18.27 18.42
CA ILE A 310 -2.13 -19.03 19.21
C ILE A 310 -2.17 -18.54 20.66
N ASN A 311 -1.00 -18.37 21.29
CA ASN A 311 -0.93 -17.90 22.68
C ASN A 311 -1.45 -16.47 22.83
N TRP A 312 -1.10 -15.59 21.88
CA TRP A 312 -1.55 -14.21 21.86
C TRP A 312 -3.07 -14.11 21.67
N MET A 313 -3.63 -14.83 20.68
CA MET A 313 -5.06 -14.87 20.39
C MET A 313 -5.87 -15.36 21.59
N LYS A 314 -5.42 -16.44 22.26
CA LYS A 314 -6.09 -16.95 23.47
C LYS A 314 -6.10 -15.95 24.63
N SER A 315 -5.06 -15.12 24.73
CA SER A 315 -4.91 -14.17 25.83
C SER A 315 -5.69 -12.88 25.61
N ASN A 316 -5.77 -12.42 24.35
CA ASN A 316 -6.35 -11.11 24.01
C ASN A 316 -7.75 -11.20 23.40
N HIS A 317 -8.13 -12.36 22.86
CA HIS A 317 -9.43 -12.59 22.23
C HIS A 317 -10.13 -13.85 22.79
N PRO A 318 -10.45 -13.87 24.10
CA PRO A 318 -11.15 -14.99 24.73
C PRO A 318 -12.58 -15.21 24.18
N GLU A 319 -13.13 -14.22 23.48
CA GLU A 319 -14.45 -14.27 22.83
C GLU A 319 -14.51 -15.13 21.56
N ILE A 320 -13.37 -15.65 21.08
CA ILE A 320 -13.32 -16.49 19.89
C ILE A 320 -13.81 -17.89 20.21
N ASP A 321 -14.82 -18.36 19.46
CA ASP A 321 -15.47 -19.64 19.67
C ASP A 321 -14.53 -20.84 19.42
N LYS A 322 -13.74 -20.79 18.34
CA LYS A 322 -12.86 -21.90 17.94
C LYS A 322 -11.59 -21.42 17.26
N MET A 323 -10.48 -22.07 17.63
CA MET A 323 -9.18 -21.97 16.94
C MET A 323 -8.68 -23.36 16.55
N ALA A 324 -8.29 -23.55 15.29
CA ALA A 324 -7.76 -24.81 14.78
C ALA A 324 -6.45 -24.58 14.01
N VAL A 325 -5.48 -25.47 14.19
CA VAL A 325 -4.27 -25.50 13.35
C VAL A 325 -4.55 -26.43 12.17
N ILE A 326 -4.36 -25.94 10.95
CA ILE A 326 -4.61 -26.66 9.69
C ILE A 326 -3.32 -26.80 8.89
#